data_AF-A0A7C4GBN8-F1
#
_entry.id   AF-A0A7C4GBN8-F1
#
_cell.length_a   1.000
_cell.length_b   1.000
_cell.length_c   1.000
_cell.angle_alpha   90.00
_cell.angle_beta   90.00
_cell.angle_gamma   90.00
#
_symmetry.space_group_name_H-M   'P 1'
#
loop_
_entity.id
_entity.type
_entity.pdbx_description
1 polymer ?
#
loop_
_entity_poly.entity_id
_entity_poly.type
_entity_poly.pdbx_seq_one_letter_code
_entity_poly.pdbx_strand_id
1 'polypeptide(L)'
;MAGAEASGVLRALRSILTALALGVLAFAAISVFLVTRNGPFTAGENTLVLVAVLVLVCFSAVPATIYTTRGLTNRIRPQARLEPDGSIPAPLLRGFLGLRVIQAAFTEGPALLGIVVYLLTGHWLGLVVGALGFTRLLLLIPRASTLSDFVRDLTGQIPDIR
;
A
#
# COMPACT_ATOMS: atom_id res chain seq x y z
N MET A 1 16.85 -20.92 -12.20
CA MET A 1 15.82 -21.07 -11.15
C MET A 1 15.36 -19.73 -10.56
N ALA A 2 16.21 -18.69 -10.53
CA ALA A 2 15.86 -17.37 -10.01
C ALA A 2 14.66 -16.66 -10.71
N GLY A 3 14.47 -16.84 -12.03
CA GLY A 3 13.32 -16.28 -12.74
C GLY A 3 11.96 -16.81 -12.26
N ALA A 4 11.90 -18.10 -11.90
CA ALA A 4 10.68 -18.72 -11.37
C ALA A 4 10.34 -18.14 -9.98
N GLU A 5 11.33 -17.98 -9.10
CA GLU A 5 11.12 -17.38 -7.78
C GLU A 5 10.69 -15.90 -7.87
N ALA A 6 11.34 -15.11 -8.73
CA ALA A 6 10.99 -13.71 -8.97
C ALA A 6 9.54 -13.57 -9.47
N SER A 7 9.12 -14.45 -10.40
CA SER A 7 7.75 -14.48 -10.90
C SER A 7 6.74 -14.86 -9.81
N GLY A 8 7.09 -15.79 -8.92
CA GLY A 8 6.27 -16.19 -7.79
C GLY A 8 6.05 -15.04 -6.79
N VAL A 9 7.12 -14.31 -6.48
CA VAL A 9 7.07 -13.13 -5.58
C VAL A 9 6.21 -12.01 -6.17
N LEU A 10 6.36 -11.71 -7.46
CA LEU A 10 5.52 -10.72 -8.14
C LEU A 10 4.04 -11.13 -8.14
N ARG A 11 3.75 -12.42 -8.39
CA ARG A 11 2.39 -12.94 -8.37
C ARG A 11 1.76 -12.84 -6.98
N ALA A 12 2.50 -13.23 -5.95
CA ALA A 12 2.07 -13.08 -4.55
C ALA A 12 1.83 -11.61 -4.18
N LEU A 13 2.71 -10.71 -4.60
CA LEU A 13 2.56 -9.28 -4.31
C LEU A 13 1.32 -8.70 -5.01
N ARG A 14 1.06 -9.08 -6.28
CA ARG A 14 -0.16 -8.69 -7.00
C ARG A 14 -1.41 -9.23 -6.32
N SER A 15 -1.43 -10.48 -5.87
CA SER A 15 -2.60 -11.04 -5.20
C SER A 15 -2.89 -10.34 -3.88
N ILE A 16 -1.85 -10.07 -3.07
CA ILE A 16 -2.00 -9.34 -1.81
C ILE A 16 -2.57 -7.93 -2.05
N LEU A 17 -1.94 -7.15 -2.93
CA LEU A 17 -2.36 -5.77 -3.17
C LEU A 17 -3.75 -5.66 -3.81
N THR A 18 -4.09 -6.61 -4.69
CA THR A 18 -5.44 -6.68 -5.28
C THR A 18 -6.48 -7.01 -4.21
N ALA A 19 -6.17 -7.94 -3.30
CA ALA A 19 -7.06 -8.27 -2.19
C ALA A 19 -7.28 -7.06 -1.26
N LEU A 20 -6.23 -6.32 -0.92
CA LEU A 20 -6.34 -5.09 -0.12
C LEU A 20 -7.22 -4.05 -0.83
N ALA A 21 -6.98 -3.80 -2.11
CA ALA A 21 -7.77 -2.85 -2.89
C ALA A 21 -9.25 -3.25 -2.96
N LEU A 22 -9.54 -4.54 -3.20
CA LEU A 22 -10.90 -5.07 -3.20
C LEU A 22 -11.58 -4.95 -1.82
N GLY A 23 -10.84 -5.16 -0.73
CA GLY A 23 -11.33 -4.96 0.63
C GLY A 23 -11.78 -3.52 0.87
N VAL A 24 -10.94 -2.54 0.50
CA VAL A 24 -11.26 -1.11 0.58
C VAL A 24 -12.49 -0.76 -0.26
N LEU A 25 -12.56 -1.28 -1.50
CA LEU A 25 -13.69 -1.05 -2.40
C LEU A 25 -15.00 -1.61 -1.85
N ALA A 26 -14.98 -2.86 -1.37
CA ALA A 26 -16.16 -3.52 -0.79
C ALA A 26 -16.65 -2.75 0.44
N PHE A 27 -15.73 -2.33 1.31
CA PHE A 27 -16.07 -1.57 2.52
C PHE A 27 -16.64 -0.19 2.18
N ALA A 28 -16.11 0.49 1.16
CA ALA A 28 -16.66 1.74 0.65
C ALA A 28 -18.09 1.56 0.11
N ALA A 29 -18.32 0.53 -0.71
CA ALA A 29 -19.64 0.24 -1.29
C ALA A 29 -20.69 -0.03 -0.21
N ILE A 30 -20.35 -0.86 0.78
CA ILE A 30 -21.23 -1.15 1.93
C ILE A 30 -21.51 0.13 2.71
N SER A 31 -20.49 0.95 2.97
CA SER A 31 -20.65 2.19 3.73
C SER A 31 -21.57 3.18 3.02
N VAL A 32 -21.42 3.36 1.70
CA VAL A 32 -22.31 4.20 0.88
C VAL A 32 -23.74 3.67 0.91
N PHE A 33 -23.92 2.36 0.74
CA PHE A 33 -25.25 1.75 0.81
C PHE A 33 -25.92 1.97 2.17
N LEU A 34 -25.18 1.79 3.27
CA LEU A 34 -25.71 1.99 4.62
C LEU A 34 -26.06 3.46 4.90
N VAL A 35 -25.18 4.40 4.57
CA VAL A 35 -25.42 5.84 4.80
C VAL A 35 -26.59 6.34 3.96
N THR A 36 -26.71 5.91 2.70
CA THR A 36 -27.81 6.33 1.82
C THR A 36 -29.17 5.76 2.23
N ARG A 37 -29.21 4.57 2.83
CA ARG A 37 -30.45 3.91 3.27
C ARG A 37 -30.89 4.27 4.68
N ASN A 38 -29.94 4.34 5.62
CA ASN A 38 -30.22 4.47 7.05
C ASN A 38 -29.84 5.84 7.62
N GLY A 39 -29.16 6.67 6.83
CA GLY A 39 -28.49 7.87 7.33
C GLY A 39 -27.17 7.55 8.06
N PRO A 40 -26.41 8.59 8.43
CA PRO A 40 -25.17 8.44 9.20
C PRO A 40 -25.43 8.02 10.65
N PHE A 41 -24.53 7.22 11.23
CA PHE A 41 -24.71 6.64 12.57
C PHE A 41 -24.63 7.64 13.73
N THR A 42 -23.85 8.74 13.61
CA THR A 42 -23.55 9.65 14.73
C THR A 42 -23.75 11.13 14.39
N ALA A 43 -24.72 11.45 13.53
CA ALA A 43 -25.02 12.82 13.09
C ALA A 43 -25.09 13.82 14.27
N GLY A 44 -24.17 14.79 14.33
CA GLY A 44 -24.33 15.98 15.18
C GLY A 44 -23.09 16.40 15.97
N GLU A 45 -22.69 15.65 17.00
CA GLU A 45 -21.84 16.23 18.05
C GLU A 45 -20.32 16.04 17.86
N ASN A 46 -19.88 15.01 17.13
CA ASN A 46 -18.46 14.65 17.08
C ASN A 46 -17.82 14.68 15.68
N THR A 47 -18.53 15.22 14.68
CA THR A 47 -18.07 15.24 13.28
C THR A 47 -16.71 15.94 13.13
N LEU A 48 -16.52 17.09 13.77
CA LEU A 48 -15.27 17.84 13.70
C LEU A 48 -14.09 17.09 14.32
N VAL A 49 -14.31 16.38 15.43
CA VAL A 49 -13.27 15.59 16.11
C VAL A 49 -12.86 14.41 15.23
N LEU A 50 -13.82 13.69 14.66
CA LEU A 50 -13.54 12.57 13.74
C LEU A 50 -12.80 13.02 12.48
N VAL A 51 -13.16 14.18 11.91
CA VAL A 51 -12.44 14.77 10.78
C VAL A 51 -11.03 15.20 11.19
N ALA A 52 -10.84 15.80 12.36
CA ALA A 52 -9.52 16.18 12.86
C ALA A 52 -8.60 14.97 13.07
N VAL A 53 -9.12 13.87 13.62
CA VAL A 53 -8.39 12.60 13.75
C VAL A 53 -8.05 12.03 12.37
N LEU A 54 -8.97 12.06 11.41
CA LEU A 54 -8.70 11.62 10.05
C LEU A 54 -7.56 12.40 9.41
N VAL A 55 -7.59 13.73 9.52
CA VAL A 55 -6.53 14.61 9.01
C VAL A 55 -5.20 14.29 9.68
N LEU A 56 -5.18 14.15 11.01
CA LEU A 56 -3.97 13.82 11.77
C LEU A 56 -3.37 12.46 11.36
N VAL A 57 -4.21 11.44 11.16
CA VAL A 57 -3.79 10.12 10.71
C VAL A 57 -3.24 10.18 9.28
N CYS A 58 -3.91 10.90 8.38
CA CYS A 58 -3.42 11.08 7.00
C CYS A 58 -2.06 11.80 6.99
N PHE A 59 -1.92 12.86 7.79
CA PHE A 59 -0.70 13.66 7.87
C PHE A 59 0.46 12.91 8.51
N SER A 60 0.20 11.98 9.42
CA SER A 60 1.25 11.14 10.05
C SER A 60 1.62 9.90 9.22
N ALA A 61 0.67 9.35 8.45
CA ALA A 61 0.91 8.19 7.60
C ALA A 61 1.87 8.48 6.42
N VAL A 62 1.84 9.71 5.86
CA VAL A 62 2.69 10.09 4.72
C VAL A 62 4.19 10.16 5.10
N PRO A 63 4.61 10.84 6.18
CA PRO A 63 5.99 10.76 6.66
C PRO A 63 6.36 9.33 7.07
N ALA A 64 5.49 8.63 7.79
CA ALA A 64 5.77 7.27 8.27
C ALA A 64 6.09 6.32 7.11
N THR A 65 5.33 6.39 6.01
CA THR A 65 5.64 5.63 4.79
C THR A 65 6.97 6.04 4.18
N ILE A 66 7.25 7.32 4.02
CA ILE A 66 8.53 7.79 3.44
C ILE A 66 9.72 7.33 4.29
N TYR A 67 9.65 7.48 5.62
CA TYR A 67 10.72 7.10 6.54
C TYR A 67 10.93 5.59 6.59
N THR A 68 9.87 4.77 6.64
CA THR A 68 10.00 3.30 6.61
C THR A 68 10.56 2.83 5.27
N THR A 69 10.10 3.39 4.15
CA THR A 69 10.59 3.00 2.81
C THR A 69 12.09 3.31 2.68
N ARG A 70 12.54 4.51 3.07
CA ARG A 70 13.96 4.90 3.05
C ARG A 70 14.80 4.08 4.04
N GLY A 71 14.29 3.86 5.25
CA GLY A 71 14.99 3.11 6.30
C GLY A 71 15.21 1.64 5.92
N LEU A 72 14.20 0.97 5.37
CA LEU A 72 14.35 -0.41 4.88
C LEU A 72 15.26 -0.46 3.66
N THR A 73 15.12 0.46 2.70
CA THR A 73 16.00 0.50 1.51
C THR A 73 17.47 0.64 1.92
N ASN A 74 17.78 1.53 2.87
CA ASN A 74 19.14 1.72 3.39
C ASN A 74 19.68 0.50 4.14
N ARG A 75 18.82 -0.32 4.76
CA ARG A 75 19.24 -1.58 5.40
C ARG A 75 19.50 -2.70 4.39
N ILE A 76 18.77 -2.72 3.28
CA ILE A 76 18.90 -3.75 2.23
C ILE A 76 20.09 -3.45 1.31
N ARG A 77 20.37 -2.17 1.06
CA ARG A 77 21.46 -1.71 0.17
C ARG A 77 22.84 -2.33 0.45
N PRO A 78 23.37 -2.39 1.70
CA PRO A 78 24.67 -3.01 1.96
C PRO A 78 24.70 -4.53 1.71
N GLN A 79 23.55 -5.19 1.67
CA GLN A 79 23.41 -6.63 1.40
C GLN A 79 23.05 -6.94 -0.05
N ALA A 80 22.83 -5.91 -0.87
CA ALA A 80 22.44 -6.06 -2.26
C ALA A 80 23.66 -6.33 -3.15
N ARG A 81 24.06 -7.60 -3.24
CA ARG A 81 24.96 -8.09 -4.29
C ARG A 81 24.22 -9.12 -5.12
N LEU A 82 24.29 -9.00 -6.44
CA LEU A 82 23.82 -10.07 -7.33
C LEU A 82 24.73 -11.28 -7.17
N GLU A 83 24.17 -12.46 -7.39
CA GLU A 83 24.97 -13.67 -7.53
C GLU A 83 25.82 -13.59 -8.82
N PRO A 84 26.95 -14.32 -8.92
CA PRO A 84 27.87 -14.24 -10.05
C PRO A 84 27.24 -14.57 -11.40
N ASP A 85 26.14 -15.32 -11.39
CA ASP A 85 25.32 -15.71 -12.54
C ASP A 85 24.23 -14.68 -12.88
N GLY A 86 24.20 -13.53 -12.19
CA GLY A 86 23.21 -12.47 -12.37
C GLY A 86 21.87 -12.74 -11.70
N SER A 87 21.76 -13.83 -10.92
CA SER A 87 20.53 -14.18 -10.22
C SER A 87 20.24 -13.21 -9.05
N ILE A 88 18.95 -12.99 -8.80
CA ILE A 88 18.48 -12.15 -7.69
C ILE A 88 18.42 -13.02 -6.42
N PRO A 89 19.15 -12.66 -5.35
CA PRO A 89 19.13 -13.43 -4.12
C PRO A 89 17.74 -13.48 -3.48
N ALA A 90 17.36 -14.65 -2.96
CA ALA A 90 16.15 -14.83 -2.15
C ALA A 90 15.94 -13.79 -1.02
N PRO A 91 16.96 -13.36 -0.24
CA PRO A 91 16.76 -12.32 0.78
C PRO A 91 16.40 -10.95 0.20
N LEU A 92 16.91 -10.61 -0.99
CA LEU A 92 16.57 -9.38 -1.71
C LEU A 92 15.11 -9.41 -2.18
N LEU A 93 14.65 -10.55 -2.71
CA LEU A 93 13.25 -10.76 -3.09
C LEU A 93 12.30 -10.66 -1.90
N ARG A 94 12.66 -11.25 -0.75
CA ARG A 94 11.88 -11.15 0.50
C ARG A 94 11.84 -9.72 1.02
N GLY A 95 12.97 -9.00 0.98
CA GLY A 95 13.05 -7.59 1.34
C GLY A 95 12.16 -6.70 0.47
N PHE A 96 12.16 -6.95 -0.85
CA PHE A 96 11.27 -6.26 -1.79
C PHE A 96 9.79 -6.51 -1.48
N LEU A 97 9.40 -7.77 -1.26
CA LEU A 97 8.03 -8.13 -0.89
C LEU A 97 7.60 -7.45 0.40
N GLY A 98 8.40 -7.56 1.46
CA GLY A 98 8.09 -6.94 2.76
C GLY A 98 7.93 -5.43 2.68
N LEU A 99 8.83 -4.74 1.99
CA LEU A 99 8.77 -3.28 1.82
C LEU A 99 7.51 -2.84 1.09
N ARG A 100 7.11 -3.55 0.02
CA ARG A 100 5.91 -3.24 -0.76
C ARG A 100 4.62 -3.53 0.02
N VAL A 101 4.57 -4.62 0.77
CA VAL A 101 3.41 -4.95 1.62
C VAL A 101 3.26 -3.91 2.73
N ILE A 102 4.35 -3.53 3.41
CA ILE A 102 4.32 -2.49 4.45
C ILE A 102 3.81 -1.17 3.87
N GLN A 103 4.35 -0.75 2.72
CA GLN A 103 3.92 0.49 2.05
C GLN A 103 2.42 0.49 1.73
N ALA A 104 1.88 -0.66 1.31
CA ALA A 104 0.47 -0.83 1.03
C ALA A 104 -0.39 -0.81 2.30
N ALA A 105 0.00 -1.50 3.37
CA ALA A 105 -0.71 -1.49 4.64
C ALA A 105 -0.84 -0.08 5.22
N PHE A 106 0.23 0.72 5.15
CA PHE A 106 0.19 2.13 5.57
C PHE A 106 -0.67 3.02 4.66
N THR A 107 -0.93 2.61 3.42
CA THR A 107 -1.85 3.31 2.52
C THR A 107 -3.31 2.90 2.79
N GLU A 108 -3.52 1.61 3.06
CA GLU A 108 -4.84 1.03 3.35
C GLU A 108 -5.44 1.57 4.64
N GLY A 109 -4.65 1.66 5.72
CA GLY A 109 -5.15 2.12 7.04
C GLY A 109 -5.89 3.46 6.98
N PRO A 110 -5.27 4.54 6.48
CA PRO A 110 -5.94 5.83 6.29
C PRO A 110 -7.13 5.77 5.32
N ALA A 111 -7.06 4.93 4.29
CA ALA A 111 -8.16 4.76 3.34
C ALA A 111 -9.41 4.19 4.02
N LEU A 112 -9.25 3.10 4.78
CA LEU A 112 -10.31 2.49 5.56
C LEU A 112 -10.83 3.45 6.64
N LEU A 113 -9.94 4.16 7.34
CA LEU A 113 -10.34 5.14 8.34
C LEU A 113 -11.20 6.26 7.72
N GLY A 114 -10.85 6.75 6.53
CA GLY A 114 -11.67 7.71 5.80
C GLY A 114 -13.08 7.19 5.53
N ILE A 115 -13.18 5.93 5.07
CA ILE A 115 -14.47 5.28 4.81
C ILE A 115 -15.28 5.12 6.11
N VAL A 116 -14.65 4.74 7.22
CA VAL A 116 -15.30 4.67 8.55
C VAL A 116 -15.82 6.04 8.98
N VAL A 117 -15.03 7.10 8.81
CA VAL A 117 -15.47 8.47 9.14
C VAL A 117 -16.69 8.87 8.29
N TYR A 118 -16.70 8.53 7.01
CA TYR A 118 -17.87 8.72 6.17
C TYR A 118 -19.07 7.91 6.66
N LEU A 119 -18.89 6.64 7.03
CA LEU A 119 -19.96 5.79 7.55
C LEU A 119 -20.60 6.37 8.82
N LEU A 120 -19.76 6.87 9.73
CA LEU A 120 -20.22 7.41 11.02
C LEU A 120 -20.90 8.77 10.86
N THR A 121 -20.28 9.67 10.09
CA THR A 121 -20.69 11.09 10.05
C THR A 121 -21.50 11.48 8.83
N GLY A 122 -21.49 10.67 7.77
CA GLY A 122 -22.03 11.01 6.45
C GLY A 122 -21.17 12.01 5.68
N HIS A 123 -20.03 12.44 6.23
CA HIS A 123 -19.22 13.51 5.64
C HIS A 123 -18.41 13.03 4.45
N TRP A 124 -18.65 13.60 3.27
CA TRP A 124 -18.06 13.19 1.99
C TRP A 124 -16.52 13.20 1.96
N LEU A 125 -15.87 14.07 2.74
CA LEU A 125 -14.42 14.09 2.91
C LEU A 125 -13.83 12.70 3.26
N GLY A 126 -14.51 11.92 4.10
CA GLY A 126 -14.05 10.57 4.44
C GLY A 126 -14.00 9.65 3.22
N LEU A 127 -15.01 9.76 2.34
CA LEU A 127 -15.08 9.00 1.10
C LEU A 127 -14.00 9.44 0.10
N VAL A 128 -13.70 10.74 0.03
CA VAL A 128 -12.59 11.26 -0.80
C VAL A 128 -11.24 10.70 -0.33
N VAL A 129 -10.98 10.67 0.98
CA VAL A 129 -9.76 10.06 1.53
C VAL A 129 -9.70 8.56 1.19
N GLY A 130 -10.81 7.84 1.36
CA GLY A 130 -10.93 6.44 0.97
C GLY A 130 -10.63 6.21 -0.51
N ALA A 131 -11.18 7.04 -1.40
CA ALA A 131 -10.98 6.97 -2.84
C ALA A 131 -9.52 7.27 -3.24
N LEU A 132 -8.88 8.26 -2.62
CA LEU A 132 -7.46 8.56 -2.83
C LEU A 132 -6.57 7.41 -2.38
N GLY A 133 -6.85 6.83 -1.21
CA GLY A 133 -6.14 5.65 -0.71
C GLY A 133 -6.30 4.42 -1.60
N PHE A 134 -7.52 4.14 -2.05
CA PHE A 134 -7.82 3.08 -3.02
C PHE A 134 -7.07 3.29 -4.34
N THR A 135 -7.12 4.49 -4.91
CA THR A 135 -6.41 4.83 -6.15
C THR A 135 -4.90 4.61 -5.97
N ARG A 136 -4.34 5.03 -4.84
CA ARG A 136 -2.93 4.82 -4.51
C ARG A 136 -2.58 3.34 -4.36
N LEU A 137 -3.44 2.51 -3.76
CA LEU A 137 -3.23 1.06 -3.69
C LEU A 137 -3.18 0.43 -5.09
N LEU A 138 -4.07 0.84 -6.01
CA LEU A 138 -4.04 0.38 -7.40
C LEU A 138 -2.74 0.76 -8.11
N LEU A 139 -2.22 1.97 -7.86
CA LEU A 139 -0.95 2.43 -8.42
C LEU A 139 0.28 1.71 -7.83
N LEU A 140 0.15 1.11 -6.64
CA LEU A 140 1.22 0.33 -6.01
C LEU A 140 1.32 -1.10 -6.55
N ILE A 141 0.36 -1.56 -7.37
CA ILE A 141 0.38 -2.90 -7.96
C ILE A 141 1.63 -3.04 -8.86
N PRO A 142 2.56 -3.96 -8.53
CA PRO A 142 3.86 -4.05 -9.19
C PRO A 142 3.73 -4.58 -10.63
N ARG A 143 4.42 -3.91 -11.54
CA ARG A 143 4.66 -4.38 -12.90
C ARG A 143 5.93 -5.22 -12.94
N ALA A 144 6.13 -5.99 -14.00
CA ALA A 144 7.36 -6.78 -14.15
C ALA A 144 8.62 -5.90 -14.11
N SER A 145 8.54 -4.69 -14.67
CA SER A 145 9.63 -3.69 -14.63
C SER A 145 9.91 -3.14 -13.23
N THR A 146 8.95 -3.20 -12.29
CA THR A 146 9.14 -2.63 -10.95
C THR A 146 10.21 -3.38 -10.15
N LEU A 147 10.34 -4.69 -10.38
CA LEU A 147 11.38 -5.50 -9.74
C LEU A 147 12.75 -5.22 -10.37
N SER A 148 12.81 -5.09 -11.70
CA SER A 148 14.06 -4.78 -12.40
C SER A 148 14.64 -3.44 -11.98
N ASP A 149 13.78 -2.43 -11.88
CA ASP A 149 14.17 -1.08 -11.48
C ASP A 149 14.66 -1.06 -10.02
N PHE A 150 13.97 -1.76 -9.12
CA PHE A 150 14.38 -1.88 -7.72
C PHE A 150 15.74 -2.55 -7.55
N VAL A 151 15.98 -3.66 -8.27
CA VAL A 151 17.27 -4.35 -8.24
C VAL A 151 18.36 -3.44 -8.82
N ARG A 152 18.09 -2.78 -9.95
CA ARG A 152 19.01 -1.83 -10.58
C ARG A 152 19.39 -0.68 -9.65
N ASP A 153 18.43 -0.11 -8.94
CA ASP A 153 18.66 1.00 -7.99
C ASP A 153 19.53 0.58 -6.80
N LEU A 154 19.43 -0.68 -6.38
CA LEU A 154 20.17 -1.20 -5.23
C LEU A 154 21.57 -1.72 -5.59
N THR A 155 21.71 -2.41 -6.72
CA THR A 155 22.97 -3.08 -7.11
C THR A 155 23.76 -2.30 -8.16
N GLY A 156 23.14 -1.34 -8.85
CA GLY A 156 23.74 -0.64 -10.00
C GLY A 156 23.86 -1.50 -11.27
N GLN A 157 23.37 -2.74 -11.25
CA GLN A 157 23.47 -3.71 -12.33
C GLN A 157 22.08 -4.01 -12.93
N ILE A 158 22.03 -4.32 -14.23
CA ILE A 158 20.79 -4.72 -14.90
C ILE A 158 20.61 -6.23 -14.68
N PRO A 159 19.58 -6.69 -13.92
CA PRO A 159 19.36 -8.11 -13.71
C PRO A 159 18.90 -8.81 -15.00
N ASP A 160 19.32 -10.05 -15.20
CA ASP A 160 18.77 -10.91 -16.26
C ASP A 160 17.48 -11.58 -15.75
N ILE A 161 16.35 -11.28 -16.39
CA ILE A 161 15.00 -11.70 -15.94
C ILE A 161 14.43 -12.77 -16.87
N ARG A 162 15.30 -13.50 -17.57
CA ARG A 162 14.92 -14.61 -18.45
C ARG A 162 14.50 -15.86 -17.67
#